data_AF-A0A936J0G9-F1
#
_entry.id   AF-A0A936J0G9-F1
#
_cell.length_a   1.000
_cell.length_b   1.000
_cell.length_c   1.000
_cell.angle_alpha   90.00
_cell.angle_beta   90.00
_cell.angle_gamma   90.00
#
_symmetry.space_group_name_H-M   'P 1'
#
loop_
_entity.id
_entity.type
_entity.pdbx_description
1 polymer ?
#
loop_
_entity_poly.entity_id
_entity_poly.type
_entity_poly.pdbx_seq_one_letter_code
_entity_poly.pdbx_strand_id
1 'polypeptide(L)'
;MRLSSSAFLLLVLTPAVSFTQQKSDALPVSVVAFEWKSERRSFTGSAETAVAVPQMIPENRNFQRAARAQQTPGAQDPNDQTIDGRSSAIEKNVQESRKRKAEPVNGFAYTVKIRNDGSTLVEVVFVEFRFVEKARPSNVVRRQFVCVANITPGEKKELSVFSTAGPSDVISTDSLSDRNAKLFTEIAFVNRTEDSKGVIVQRSDWKFAEVRNGLLSATSTPWGMESCRPI
;
A
#
# COMPACT_ATOMS: atom_id res chain seq x y z
N MET A 1 -51.76 16.67 46.77
CA MET A 1 -51.02 15.59 46.09
C MET A 1 -50.41 16.16 44.81
N ARG A 2 -49.08 16.35 44.75
CA ARG A 2 -48.36 16.75 43.53
C ARG A 2 -47.34 15.65 43.23
N LEU A 3 -47.46 15.00 42.09
CA LEU A 3 -46.53 13.98 41.62
C LEU A 3 -45.26 14.65 41.09
N SER A 4 -44.10 14.22 41.62
CA SER A 4 -42.77 14.57 41.14
C SER A 4 -42.40 13.61 40.00
N SER A 5 -42.16 14.16 38.80
CA SER A 5 -41.68 13.39 37.66
C SER A 5 -40.15 13.44 37.63
N SER A 6 -39.50 12.35 38.04
CA SER A 6 -38.05 12.19 37.96
C SER A 6 -37.64 11.79 36.54
N ALA A 7 -36.95 12.69 35.84
CA ALA A 7 -36.33 12.40 34.55
C ALA A 7 -35.04 11.60 34.75
N PHE A 8 -35.04 10.34 34.32
CA PHE A 8 -33.87 9.47 34.30
C PHE A 8 -33.01 9.80 33.07
N LEU A 9 -31.82 10.39 33.30
CA LEU A 9 -30.83 10.67 32.26
C LEU A 9 -30.00 9.40 31.99
N LEU A 10 -30.24 8.72 30.86
CA LEU A 10 -29.40 7.61 30.40
C LEU A 10 -28.10 8.16 29.79
N LEU A 11 -26.98 7.97 30.49
CA LEU A 11 -25.64 8.26 29.98
C LEU A 11 -25.17 7.08 29.10
N VAL A 12 -25.16 7.26 27.79
CA VAL A 12 -24.64 6.26 26.83
C VAL A 12 -23.11 6.32 26.85
N LEU A 13 -22.47 5.32 27.46
CA LEU A 13 -21.03 5.15 27.47
C LEU A 13 -20.58 4.54 26.12
N THR A 14 -20.08 5.36 25.20
CA THR A 14 -19.40 4.86 24.00
C THR A 14 -17.95 4.49 24.33
N PRO A 15 -17.46 3.29 23.98
CA PRO A 15 -16.06 2.93 24.17
C PRO A 15 -15.20 3.74 23.18
N ALA A 16 -14.49 4.74 23.70
CA ALA A 16 -13.41 5.40 22.96
C ALA A 16 -12.24 4.41 22.85
N VAL A 17 -12.01 3.90 21.64
CA VAL A 17 -10.76 3.20 21.31
C VAL A 17 -9.65 4.25 21.35
N SER A 18 -8.93 4.32 22.47
CA SER A 18 -7.79 5.23 22.63
C SER A 18 -6.61 4.69 21.83
N PHE A 19 -6.40 5.25 20.64
CA PHE A 19 -5.11 5.16 19.97
C PHE A 19 -4.13 6.07 20.72
N THR A 20 -3.11 5.49 21.36
CA THR A 20 -2.03 6.26 21.99
C THR A 20 -1.23 6.98 20.90
N GLN A 21 -1.49 8.27 20.73
CA GLN A 21 -0.76 9.14 19.81
C GLN A 21 0.51 9.63 20.50
N GLN A 22 1.62 8.90 20.36
CA GLN A 22 2.90 9.32 20.93
C GLN A 22 3.55 10.35 20.00
N LYS A 23 3.40 11.63 20.34
CA LYS A 23 4.11 12.74 19.70
C LYS A 23 5.60 12.56 19.97
N SER A 24 6.40 12.26 18.94
CA SER A 24 7.85 12.34 19.04
C SER A 24 8.23 13.81 18.99
N ASP A 25 8.56 14.40 20.14
CA ASP A 25 8.61 15.85 20.40
C ASP A 25 9.50 16.71 19.48
N ALA A 26 10.23 16.14 18.52
CA ALA A 26 11.08 16.89 17.59
C ALA A 26 10.71 16.73 16.10
N LEU A 27 9.86 15.77 15.71
CA LEU A 27 9.58 15.55 14.29
C LEU A 27 8.46 16.45 13.78
N PRO A 28 8.61 17.04 12.57
CA PRO A 28 7.57 17.85 11.96
C PRO A 28 6.39 17.03 11.45
N VAL A 29 6.41 15.70 11.57
CA VAL A 29 5.36 14.81 11.08
C VAL A 29 4.82 13.97 12.23
N SER A 30 3.50 13.94 12.39
CA SER A 30 2.80 13.11 13.37
C SER A 30 2.00 11.98 12.72
N VAL A 31 1.92 10.84 13.40
CA VAL A 31 1.02 9.75 13.02
C VAL A 31 -0.38 10.10 13.49
N VAL A 32 -1.35 10.03 12.58
CA VAL A 32 -2.78 10.25 12.83
C VAL A 32 -3.51 8.94 13.04
N ALA A 33 -3.23 7.94 12.19
CA ALA A 33 -3.80 6.61 12.27
C ALA A 33 -2.85 5.61 11.60
N PHE A 34 -2.99 4.33 11.94
CA PHE A 34 -2.27 3.26 11.28
C PHE A 34 -3.06 1.97 11.36
N GLU A 35 -2.87 1.11 10.37
CA GLU A 35 -3.43 -0.24 10.31
C GLU A 35 -2.51 -1.17 9.52
N TRP A 36 -2.71 -2.46 9.69
CA TRP A 36 -2.14 -3.47 8.81
C TRP A 36 -3.19 -4.55 8.54
N LYS A 37 -3.10 -5.20 7.38
CA LYS A 37 -3.99 -6.30 7.01
C LYS A 37 -3.27 -7.32 6.16
N SER A 38 -3.60 -8.60 6.33
CA SER A 38 -3.18 -9.65 5.39
C SER A 38 -3.90 -9.46 4.05
N GLU A 39 -3.17 -9.47 2.95
CA GLU A 39 -3.71 -9.28 1.61
C GLU A 39 -3.00 -10.21 0.61
N ARG A 40 -3.72 -10.63 -0.43
CA ARG A 40 -3.17 -11.40 -1.56
C ARG A 40 -3.14 -10.50 -2.80
N ARG A 41 -1.95 -10.20 -3.33
CA ARG A 41 -1.75 -9.31 -4.49
C ARG A 41 -1.07 -10.01 -5.66
N SER A 42 -1.61 -9.82 -6.86
CA SER A 42 -0.97 -10.19 -8.11
C SER A 42 -0.21 -8.98 -8.68
N PHE A 43 1.08 -9.13 -8.96
CA PHE A 43 1.89 -8.10 -9.61
C PHE A 43 1.95 -8.36 -11.10
N THR A 44 1.12 -7.68 -11.90
CA THR A 44 1.28 -7.69 -13.35
C THR A 44 2.53 -6.89 -13.70
N GLY A 45 3.64 -7.58 -14.01
CA GLY A 45 4.81 -6.95 -14.58
C GLY A 45 4.43 -6.20 -15.85
N SER A 46 4.65 -4.89 -15.88
CA SER A 46 4.54 -4.07 -17.09
C SER A 46 5.67 -4.46 -18.05
N ALA A 47 5.47 -5.55 -18.77
CA ALA A 47 6.13 -5.78 -20.04
C ALA A 47 5.13 -5.47 -21.16
N GLU A 48 4.68 -4.21 -21.23
CA GLU A 48 4.20 -3.67 -22.50
C GLU A 48 5.42 -3.44 -23.39
N THR A 49 5.90 -4.50 -24.04
CA THR A 49 6.52 -4.30 -25.36
C THR A 49 5.42 -3.76 -26.25
N ALA A 50 5.38 -2.43 -26.40
CA ALA A 50 4.53 -1.74 -27.35
C ALA A 50 4.86 -2.28 -28.75
N VAL A 51 4.09 -3.25 -29.22
CA VAL A 51 4.08 -3.59 -30.63
C VAL A 51 3.45 -2.40 -31.34
N ALA A 52 4.17 -1.83 -32.30
CA ALA A 52 3.73 -0.67 -33.05
C ALA A 52 2.30 -0.90 -33.57
N VAL A 53 1.35 -0.10 -33.05
CA VAL A 53 -0.02 -0.10 -33.54
C VAL A 53 0.03 0.43 -34.98
N PRO A 54 -0.46 -0.30 -35.99
CA PRO A 54 -0.55 0.23 -37.34
C PRO A 54 -1.33 1.55 -37.31
N GLN A 55 -0.75 2.62 -37.85
CA GLN A 55 -1.39 3.94 -37.87
C GLN A 55 -2.76 3.84 -38.55
N MET A 56 -3.85 3.98 -37.78
CA MET A 56 -5.20 3.97 -38.33
C MET A 56 -5.50 5.32 -39.00
N ILE A 57 -5.46 5.35 -40.33
CA ILE A 57 -5.98 6.45 -41.15
C ILE A 57 -7.53 6.51 -41.10
N PRO A 58 -8.15 7.70 -41.22
CA PRO A 58 -9.60 7.90 -41.08
C PRO A 58 -10.45 6.98 -41.98
N GLU A 59 -9.97 6.67 -43.19
CA GLU A 59 -10.62 5.76 -44.15
C GLU A 59 -10.82 4.35 -43.58
N ASN A 60 -9.82 3.80 -42.86
CA ASN A 60 -9.91 2.47 -42.23
C ASN A 60 -10.95 2.42 -41.11
N ARG A 61 -11.16 3.53 -40.41
CA ARG A 61 -12.12 3.62 -39.30
C ARG A 61 -13.57 3.59 -39.78
N ASN A 62 -13.85 4.12 -40.97
CA ASN A 62 -15.17 4.09 -41.58
C ASN A 62 -15.47 2.70 -42.18
N PHE A 63 -14.48 2.04 -42.79
CA PHE A 63 -14.63 0.68 -43.30
C PHE A 63 -14.97 -0.34 -42.20
N GLN A 64 -14.27 -0.29 -41.07
CA GLN A 64 -14.54 -1.19 -39.93
C GLN A 64 -15.91 -0.94 -39.28
N ARG A 65 -16.38 0.31 -39.22
CA ARG A 65 -17.72 0.63 -38.71
C ARG A 65 -18.82 0.15 -39.65
N ALA A 66 -18.65 0.35 -40.96
CA ALA A 66 -19.58 -0.15 -41.97
C ALA A 66 -19.66 -1.69 -41.95
N ALA A 67 -18.52 -2.36 -41.82
CA ALA A 67 -18.44 -3.82 -41.71
C ALA A 67 -19.16 -4.35 -40.45
N ARG A 68 -18.98 -3.71 -39.29
CA ARG A 68 -19.70 -4.08 -38.05
C ARG A 68 -21.20 -3.79 -38.11
N ALA A 69 -21.61 -2.72 -38.80
CA ALA A 69 -23.02 -2.39 -38.97
C ALA A 69 -23.77 -3.38 -39.89
N GLN A 70 -23.03 -4.08 -40.76
CA GLN A 70 -23.57 -5.10 -41.68
C GLN A 70 -23.41 -6.53 -41.16
N GLN A 71 -22.80 -6.73 -39.98
CA GLN A 71 -22.66 -8.06 -39.39
C GLN A 71 -23.97 -8.51 -38.75
N THR A 72 -24.57 -9.55 -39.33
CA THR A 72 -25.73 -10.23 -38.75
C THR A 72 -25.32 -10.96 -37.47
N PRO A 73 -26.10 -10.92 -36.38
CA PRO A 73 -25.77 -11.65 -35.15
C PRO A 73 -25.55 -13.14 -35.42
N GLY A 74 -24.38 -13.66 -35.07
CA GLY A 74 -23.99 -15.07 -35.31
C GLY A 74 -23.24 -15.32 -36.63
N ALA A 75 -23.04 -14.31 -37.47
CA ALA A 75 -22.17 -14.44 -38.63
C ALA A 75 -20.70 -14.57 -38.19
N GLN A 76 -20.03 -15.63 -38.65
CA GLN A 76 -18.62 -15.88 -38.39
C GLN A 76 -17.76 -14.88 -39.19
N ASP A 77 -16.71 -14.31 -38.58
CA ASP A 77 -15.84 -13.35 -39.28
C ASP A 77 -15.11 -14.08 -40.44
N PRO A 78 -15.26 -13.63 -41.70
CA PRO A 78 -14.56 -14.24 -42.83
C PRO A 78 -13.04 -14.27 -42.65
N ASN A 79 -12.48 -13.30 -41.92
CA ASN A 79 -11.05 -13.23 -41.65
C ASN A 79 -10.57 -14.38 -40.76
N ASP A 80 -11.42 -14.94 -39.90
CA ASP A 80 -11.08 -16.07 -39.04
C ASP A 80 -10.76 -17.36 -39.83
N GLN A 81 -11.21 -17.44 -41.09
CA GLN A 81 -10.95 -18.58 -41.97
C GLN A 81 -9.73 -18.38 -42.88
N THR A 82 -9.19 -17.16 -42.94
CA THR A 82 -7.99 -16.86 -43.74
C THR A 82 -6.72 -17.35 -43.04
N ILE A 83 -5.67 -17.63 -43.82
CA ILE A 83 -4.36 -18.03 -43.28
C ILE A 83 -3.82 -16.94 -42.35
N ASP A 84 -3.95 -15.67 -42.75
CA ASP A 84 -3.45 -14.53 -41.99
C ASP A 84 -4.25 -14.30 -40.70
N GLY A 85 -5.59 -14.42 -40.76
CA GLY A 85 -6.43 -14.32 -39.56
C GLY A 85 -6.16 -15.43 -38.57
N ARG A 86 -6.03 -16.69 -39.03
CA ARG A 86 -5.65 -17.82 -38.17
C ARG A 86 -4.25 -17.64 -37.58
N SER A 87 -3.30 -17.16 -38.37
CA SER A 87 -1.92 -16.90 -37.91
C SER A 87 -1.87 -15.77 -36.88
N SER A 88 -2.63 -14.69 -37.09
CA SER A 88 -2.71 -13.59 -36.12
C SER A 88 -3.41 -13.99 -34.82
N ALA A 89 -4.44 -14.84 -34.88
CA ALA A 89 -5.09 -15.40 -33.70
C ALA A 89 -4.15 -16.34 -32.93
N ILE A 90 -3.38 -17.18 -33.64
CA ILE A 90 -2.36 -18.03 -33.03
C ILE A 90 -1.27 -17.17 -32.38
N GLU A 91 -0.76 -16.15 -33.07
CA GLU A 91 0.25 -15.26 -32.51
C GLU A 91 -0.28 -14.53 -31.26
N LYS A 92 -1.51 -14.02 -31.30
CA LYS A 92 -2.17 -13.42 -30.13
C LYS A 92 -2.26 -14.42 -28.97
N ASN A 93 -2.67 -15.66 -29.22
CA ASN A 93 -2.75 -16.70 -28.18
C ASN A 93 -1.36 -17.10 -27.66
N VAL A 94 -0.34 -17.14 -28.50
CA VAL A 94 1.07 -17.37 -28.12
C VAL A 94 1.57 -16.21 -27.26
N GLN A 95 1.26 -14.97 -27.63
CA GLN A 95 1.60 -13.78 -26.83
C GLN A 95 0.86 -13.79 -25.49
N GLU A 96 -0.44 -14.10 -25.47
CA GLU A 96 -1.25 -14.18 -24.25
C GLU A 96 -0.84 -15.35 -23.34
N SER A 97 -0.38 -16.47 -23.89
CA SER A 97 0.17 -17.59 -23.10
C SER A 97 1.58 -17.30 -22.57
N ARG A 98 2.38 -16.53 -23.30
CA ARG A 98 3.70 -16.05 -22.85
C ARG A 98 3.61 -14.94 -21.80
N LYS A 99 2.49 -14.20 -21.74
CA LYS A 99 2.17 -13.33 -20.59
C LYS A 99 2.01 -14.22 -19.36
N ARG A 100 3.08 -14.39 -18.59
CA ARG A 100 3.02 -15.08 -17.29
C ARG A 100 1.91 -14.42 -16.48
N LYS A 101 0.83 -15.16 -16.20
CA LYS A 101 -0.19 -14.71 -15.25
C LYS A 101 0.55 -14.45 -13.94
N ALA A 102 0.48 -13.21 -13.47
CA ALA A 102 1.11 -12.81 -12.24
C ALA A 102 0.62 -13.72 -11.12
N GLU A 103 1.52 -14.54 -10.56
CA GLU A 103 1.17 -15.39 -9.43
C GLU A 103 0.84 -14.47 -8.24
N PRO A 104 -0.34 -14.64 -7.64
CA PRO A 104 -0.73 -13.81 -6.51
C PRO A 104 0.11 -14.18 -5.28
N VAL A 105 0.83 -13.20 -4.76
CA VAL A 105 1.67 -13.31 -3.57
C VAL A 105 0.83 -12.95 -2.34
N ASN A 106 0.86 -13.81 -1.33
CA ASN A 106 0.31 -13.50 -0.01
C ASN A 106 1.28 -12.57 0.73
N GLY A 107 0.75 -11.54 1.38
CA GLY A 107 1.54 -10.63 2.19
C GLY A 107 0.65 -9.76 3.04
N PHE A 108 1.16 -8.59 3.39
CA PHE A 108 0.59 -7.68 4.35
C PHE A 108 0.66 -6.26 3.83
N ALA A 109 -0.48 -5.57 3.84
CA ALA A 109 -0.54 -4.14 3.56
C ALA A 109 -0.41 -3.39 4.89
N TYR A 110 0.59 -2.54 4.99
CA TYR A 110 0.78 -1.61 6.11
C TYR A 110 0.38 -0.22 5.65
N THR A 111 -0.55 0.41 6.35
CA THR A 111 -1.10 1.70 5.99
C THR A 111 -0.94 2.66 7.17
N VAL A 112 -0.37 3.83 6.92
CA VAL A 112 -0.20 4.88 7.91
C VAL A 112 -0.76 6.19 7.37
N LYS A 113 -1.55 6.88 8.19
CA LYS A 113 -1.99 8.24 7.93
C LYS A 113 -1.15 9.17 8.76
N ILE A 114 -0.42 10.06 8.11
CA ILE A 114 0.47 11.03 8.75
C ILE A 114 0.02 12.46 8.45
N ARG A 115 0.39 13.41 9.30
CA ARG A 115 0.16 14.84 9.13
C ARG A 115 1.49 15.59 9.24
N ASN A 116 1.71 16.53 8.33
CA ASN A 116 2.83 17.47 8.46
C ASN A 116 2.42 18.64 9.37
N ASP A 117 3.03 18.71 10.54
CA ASP A 117 2.84 19.72 11.57
C ASP A 117 3.91 20.81 11.52
N GLY A 118 4.89 20.65 10.63
CA GLY A 118 5.94 21.63 10.36
C GLY A 118 5.51 22.72 9.38
N SER A 119 6.49 23.52 8.97
CA SER A 119 6.31 24.68 8.09
C SER A 119 6.89 24.49 6.68
N THR A 120 7.51 23.35 6.40
CA THR A 120 8.15 23.04 5.11
C THR A 120 7.54 21.79 4.48
N LEU A 121 7.66 21.65 3.16
CA LEU A 121 7.26 20.45 2.43
C LEU A 121 8.13 19.27 2.87
N VAL A 122 7.52 18.19 3.37
CA VAL A 122 8.23 16.96 3.71
C VAL A 122 8.23 16.03 2.50
N GLU A 123 9.40 15.74 1.95
CA GLU A 123 9.56 14.94 0.73
C GLU A 123 9.67 13.46 1.04
N VAL A 124 10.45 13.08 2.05
CA VAL A 124 10.72 11.69 2.41
C VAL A 124 10.39 11.44 3.88
N VAL A 125 9.77 10.30 4.16
CA VAL A 125 9.44 9.86 5.52
C VAL A 125 9.86 8.41 5.72
N PHE A 126 10.50 8.14 6.85
CA PHE A 126 10.81 6.79 7.33
C PHE A 126 9.79 6.41 8.38
N VAL A 127 9.06 5.32 8.15
CA VAL A 127 7.98 4.84 9.02
C VAL A 127 8.37 3.49 9.59
N GLU A 128 8.05 3.25 10.86
CA GLU A 128 8.20 1.96 11.51
C GLU A 128 6.90 1.51 12.15
N PHE A 129 6.49 0.27 11.86
CA PHE A 129 5.51 -0.45 12.64
C PHE A 129 6.23 -1.33 13.65
N ARG A 130 5.93 -1.15 14.93
CA ARG A 130 6.50 -1.89 16.04
C ARG A 130 5.45 -2.78 16.68
N PHE A 131 5.78 -4.05 16.81
CA PHE A 131 4.96 -5.08 17.43
C PHE A 131 5.68 -5.57 18.67
N VAL A 132 5.13 -5.27 19.84
CA VAL A 132 5.67 -5.71 21.13
C VAL A 132 4.77 -6.82 21.66
N GLU A 133 5.30 -8.02 21.83
CA GLU A 133 4.53 -9.14 22.35
C GLU A 133 4.13 -8.90 23.81
N LYS A 134 2.84 -9.06 24.13
CA LYS A 134 2.35 -8.78 25.49
C LYS A 134 2.84 -9.80 26.51
N ALA A 135 2.88 -11.08 26.15
CA ALA A 135 3.35 -12.13 27.05
C ALA A 135 4.87 -12.07 27.29
N ARG A 136 5.63 -11.56 26.30
CA ARG A 136 7.08 -11.33 26.40
C ARG A 136 7.49 -9.99 25.79
N PRO A 137 7.48 -8.89 26.56
CA PRO A 137 7.78 -7.56 26.04
C PRO A 137 9.20 -7.38 25.47
N SER A 138 10.12 -8.31 25.72
CA SER A 138 11.44 -8.36 25.07
C SER A 138 11.37 -8.76 23.59
N ASN A 139 10.31 -9.44 23.17
CA ASN A 139 10.09 -9.81 21.78
C ASN A 139 9.46 -8.63 21.04
N VAL A 140 10.32 -7.90 20.32
CA VAL A 140 9.95 -6.73 19.53
C VAL A 140 10.26 -6.98 18.07
N VAL A 141 9.22 -6.95 17.23
CA VAL A 141 9.36 -6.98 15.77
C VAL A 141 9.17 -5.58 15.21
N ARG A 142 10.04 -5.19 14.28
CA ARG A 142 10.00 -3.89 13.61
C ARG A 142 9.86 -4.10 12.11
N ARG A 143 8.92 -3.40 11.49
CA ARG A 143 8.77 -3.32 10.03
C ARG A 143 8.98 -1.89 9.62
N GLN A 144 10.06 -1.65 8.88
CA GLN A 144 10.50 -0.30 8.54
C GLN A 144 10.34 -0.06 7.05
N PHE A 145 9.97 1.17 6.71
CA PHE A 145 9.66 1.57 5.35
C PHE A 145 10.20 2.98 5.08
N VAL A 146 10.68 3.20 3.87
CA VAL A 146 10.95 4.53 3.33
C VAL A 146 9.84 4.90 2.35
N CYS A 147 9.34 6.12 2.43
CA CYS A 147 8.24 6.60 1.61
C CYS A 147 8.57 7.95 0.97
N VAL A 148 8.24 8.09 -0.32
CA VAL A 148 8.14 9.39 -0.99
C VAL A 148 6.80 9.99 -0.61
N ALA A 149 6.84 10.96 0.28
CA ALA A 149 5.68 11.49 0.98
C ALA A 149 5.14 12.76 0.30
N ASN A 150 5.97 13.74 -0.05
CA ASN A 150 5.55 15.02 -0.63
C ASN A 150 4.31 15.63 0.07
N ILE A 151 4.44 15.94 1.37
CA ILE A 151 3.34 16.40 2.24
C ILE A 151 3.53 17.86 2.59
N THR A 152 2.61 18.71 2.15
CA THR A 152 2.65 20.15 2.43
C THR A 152 2.32 20.45 3.90
N PRO A 153 2.71 21.63 4.44
CA PRO A 153 2.37 22.02 5.81
C PRO A 153 0.87 21.93 6.10
N GLY A 154 0.49 21.26 7.20
CA GLY A 154 -0.88 21.04 7.64
C GLY A 154 -1.62 19.89 6.92
N GLU A 155 -1.06 19.36 5.83
CA GLU A 155 -1.68 18.29 5.04
C GLU A 155 -1.62 16.95 5.77
N LYS A 156 -2.67 16.14 5.58
CA LYS A 156 -2.72 14.73 5.97
C LYS A 156 -2.58 13.86 4.74
N LYS A 157 -1.68 12.88 4.78
CA LYS A 157 -1.50 11.92 3.70
C LYS A 157 -1.52 10.49 4.22
N GLU A 158 -2.15 9.62 3.45
CA GLU A 158 -2.11 8.18 3.67
C GLU A 158 -1.00 7.57 2.82
N LEU A 159 -0.16 6.76 3.47
CA LEU A 159 0.94 6.04 2.87
C LEU A 159 0.70 4.55 3.08
N SER A 160 0.82 3.77 2.01
CA SER A 160 0.63 2.32 2.07
C SER A 160 1.78 1.58 1.41
N VAL A 161 2.10 0.42 1.96
CA VAL A 161 3.14 -0.47 1.45
C VAL A 161 2.69 -1.91 1.59
N PHE A 162 2.95 -2.70 0.55
CA PHE A 162 2.79 -4.14 0.61
C PHE A 162 4.15 -4.78 0.94
N SER A 163 4.16 -5.68 1.90
CA SER A 163 5.33 -6.45 2.29
C SER A 163 4.95 -7.91 2.50
N THR A 164 5.85 -8.83 2.16
CA THR A 164 5.69 -10.25 2.47
C THR A 164 5.95 -10.55 3.94
N ALA A 165 6.61 -9.65 4.65
CA ALA A 165 6.91 -9.81 6.07
C ALA A 165 5.72 -9.36 6.93
N GLY A 166 5.19 -10.28 7.74
CA GLY A 166 4.05 -10.03 8.63
C GLY A 166 4.43 -9.36 9.96
N PRO A 167 3.45 -9.07 10.83
CA PRO A 167 3.67 -8.46 12.14
C PRO A 167 4.66 -9.23 13.04
N SER A 168 4.62 -10.56 12.99
CA SER A 168 5.60 -11.43 13.63
C SER A 168 5.67 -12.78 12.93
N ASP A 169 6.88 -13.35 12.90
CA ASP A 169 7.15 -14.71 12.41
C ASP A 169 7.27 -15.71 13.58
N VAL A 170 7.49 -15.23 14.80
CA VAL A 170 7.71 -16.04 16.01
C VAL A 170 6.96 -15.44 17.19
N ILE A 171 6.20 -16.26 17.92
CA ILE A 171 5.53 -15.88 19.17
C ILE A 171 5.90 -16.84 20.28
N SER A 172 5.79 -16.37 21.51
CA SER A 172 5.90 -17.21 22.69
C SER A 172 4.79 -18.25 22.77
N THR A 173 5.09 -19.39 23.38
CA THR A 173 4.07 -20.38 23.75
C THR A 173 3.03 -19.80 24.71
N ASP A 174 3.45 -18.87 25.58
CA ASP A 174 2.58 -18.22 26.56
C ASP A 174 1.51 -17.37 25.88
N SER A 175 1.84 -16.75 24.74
CA SER A 175 0.89 -16.04 23.87
C SER A 175 -0.17 -16.95 23.23
N LEU A 176 0.01 -18.27 23.23
CA LEU A 176 -0.99 -19.21 22.69
C LEU A 176 -2.08 -19.60 23.70
N SER A 177 -1.94 -19.18 24.97
CA SER A 177 -2.85 -19.54 26.06
C SER A 177 -4.26 -18.94 25.88
N ASP A 178 -4.37 -17.76 25.26
CA ASP A 178 -5.64 -17.12 24.91
C ASP A 178 -5.67 -16.80 23.41
N ARG A 179 -6.39 -17.63 22.64
CA ARG A 179 -6.50 -17.51 21.18
C ARG A 179 -7.26 -16.25 20.72
N ASN A 180 -8.02 -15.62 21.61
CA ASN A 180 -8.84 -14.45 21.28
C ASN A 180 -8.22 -13.14 21.78
N ALA A 181 -7.16 -13.21 22.59
CA ALA A 181 -6.45 -12.03 23.06
C ALA A 181 -5.62 -11.39 21.95
N LYS A 182 -5.60 -10.04 21.92
CA LYS A 182 -4.66 -9.30 21.09
C LYS A 182 -3.23 -9.55 21.60
N LEU A 183 -2.44 -10.29 20.82
CA LEU A 183 -1.10 -10.77 21.17
C LEU A 183 -0.05 -9.66 21.29
N PHE A 184 -0.21 -8.60 20.50
CA PHE A 184 0.77 -7.52 20.40
C PHE A 184 0.21 -6.18 20.84
N THR A 185 1.07 -5.37 21.46
CA THR A 185 0.93 -3.92 21.45
C THR A 185 1.54 -3.41 20.15
N GLU A 186 0.73 -2.71 19.36
CA GLU A 186 1.08 -2.27 18.01
C GLU A 186 1.19 -0.75 18.02
N ILE A 187 2.27 -0.22 17.44
CA ILE A 187 2.53 1.22 17.39
C ILE A 187 3.19 1.54 16.04
N ALA A 188 2.75 2.64 15.40
CA ALA A 188 3.47 3.21 14.26
C ALA A 188 4.25 4.46 14.68
N PHE A 189 5.47 4.58 14.19
CA PHE A 189 6.36 5.71 14.42
C PHE A 189 6.80 6.33 13.10
N VAL A 190 7.01 7.64 13.10
CA VAL A 190 7.88 8.29 12.13
C VAL A 190 9.27 8.32 12.74
N ASN A 191 10.26 7.76 12.05
CA ASN A 191 11.64 7.66 12.54
C ASN A 191 12.52 8.80 12.03
N ARG A 192 12.30 9.24 10.78
CA ARG A 192 13.07 10.28 10.11
C ARG A 192 12.23 10.97 9.05
N THR A 193 12.46 12.26 8.86
CA THR A 193 11.88 13.07 7.80
C THR A 193 12.97 13.84 7.08
N GLU A 194 12.82 14.00 5.78
CA GLU A 194 13.66 14.85 4.95
C GLU A 194 12.75 15.84 4.22
N ASP A 195 13.06 17.13 4.34
CA ASP A 195 12.26 18.20 3.76
C ASP A 195 12.87 18.75 2.46
N SER A 196 12.10 19.57 1.75
CA SER A 196 12.51 20.17 0.48
C SER A 196 13.67 21.17 0.59
N LYS A 197 14.11 21.51 1.81
CA LYS A 197 15.28 22.35 2.08
C LYS A 197 16.51 21.51 2.43
N GLY A 198 16.40 20.19 2.39
CA GLY A 198 17.45 19.25 2.78
C GLY A 198 17.61 19.13 4.30
N VAL A 199 16.66 19.64 5.10
CA VAL A 199 16.67 19.49 6.55
C VAL A 199 16.25 18.07 6.89
N ILE A 200 17.11 17.40 7.64
CA ILE A 200 16.89 16.04 8.12
C ILE A 200 16.62 16.09 9.62
N VAL A 201 15.47 15.55 10.03
CA VAL A 201 15.12 15.38 11.43
C VAL A 201 14.87 13.92 11.69
N GLN A 202 15.38 13.39 12.79
CA GLN A 202 15.21 11.98 13.16
C GLN A 202 15.00 11.82 14.66
N ARG A 203 14.34 10.74 15.05
CA ARG A 203 14.21 10.34 16.46
C ARG A 203 15.58 10.06 17.07
N SER A 204 15.77 10.45 18.33
CA SER A 204 17.04 10.28 19.05
C SER A 204 17.38 8.80 19.31
N ASP A 205 16.36 7.98 19.53
CA ASP A 205 16.44 6.54 19.80
C ASP A 205 16.53 5.67 18.53
N TRP A 206 16.47 6.28 17.34
CA TRP A 206 16.58 5.57 16.07
C TRP A 206 17.91 5.86 15.36
N LYS A 207 18.52 4.84 14.75
CA LYS A 207 19.83 4.94 14.10
C LYS A 207 19.72 4.62 12.61
N PHE A 208 19.91 5.64 11.78
CA PHE A 208 19.92 5.50 10.31
C PHE A 208 20.93 4.45 9.81
N ALA A 209 22.06 4.30 10.52
CA ALA A 209 23.08 3.31 10.18
C ALA A 209 22.54 1.87 10.13
N GLU A 210 21.54 1.53 10.94
CA GLU A 210 20.94 0.19 11.00
C GLU A 210 20.14 -0.15 9.74
N VAL A 211 19.57 0.86 9.06
CA VAL A 211 18.71 0.66 7.87
C VAL A 211 19.39 1.05 6.56
N ARG A 212 20.63 1.55 6.61
CA ARG A 212 21.31 2.11 5.44
C ARG A 212 21.38 1.13 4.27
N ASN A 213 21.70 -0.12 4.54
CA ASN A 213 21.80 -1.15 3.49
C ASN A 213 20.43 -1.48 2.90
N GLY A 214 19.39 -1.54 3.73
CA GLY A 214 18.00 -1.71 3.30
C GLY A 214 17.55 -0.56 2.41
N LEU A 215 17.87 0.68 2.80
CA LEU A 215 17.60 1.87 1.98
C LEU A 215 18.31 1.80 0.62
N LEU A 216 19.60 1.47 0.59
CA LEU A 216 20.36 1.35 -0.67
C LEU A 216 19.75 0.31 -1.61
N SER A 217 19.31 -0.83 -1.06
CA SER A 217 18.59 -1.85 -1.82
C SER A 217 17.25 -1.31 -2.32
N ALA A 218 16.47 -0.69 -1.43
CA ALA A 218 15.17 -0.12 -1.74
C ALA A 218 15.25 1.03 -2.75
N THR A 219 16.35 1.77 -2.87
CA THR A 219 16.51 2.87 -3.84
C THR A 219 17.37 2.50 -5.05
N SER A 220 17.79 1.24 -5.18
CA SER A 220 18.62 0.78 -6.30
C SER A 220 17.88 0.79 -7.64
N THR A 221 16.56 0.72 -7.61
CA THR A 221 15.68 0.83 -8.77
C THR A 221 14.90 2.14 -8.74
N PRO A 222 14.57 2.75 -9.91
CA PRO A 222 13.69 3.92 -9.95
C PRO A 222 12.35 3.63 -9.28
N TRP A 223 11.76 4.64 -8.65
CA TRP A 223 10.41 4.56 -8.06
C TRP A 223 9.36 4.31 -9.15
N GLY A 224 8.50 3.32 -8.93
CA GLY A 224 7.33 3.06 -9.77
C GLY A 224 6.11 3.85 -9.32
N MET A 225 4.95 3.21 -9.34
CA MET A 225 3.70 3.81 -8.81
C MET A 225 3.57 3.66 -7.29
N GLU A 226 4.46 2.90 -6.65
CA GLU A 226 4.48 2.73 -5.21
C GLU A 226 4.98 4.00 -4.49
N SER A 227 4.33 4.32 -3.36
CA SER A 227 4.74 5.46 -2.51
C SER A 227 5.75 5.07 -1.46
N CYS A 228 5.92 3.78 -1.17
CA CYS A 228 6.70 3.27 -0.06
C CYS A 228 7.40 1.96 -0.41
N ARG A 229 8.57 1.73 0.19
CA ARG A 229 9.36 0.50 0.04
C ARG A 229 9.87 0.00 1.39
N PRO A 230 9.92 -1.33 1.62
CA PRO A 230 10.50 -1.92 2.82
C PRO A 230 12.02 -1.70 2.87
N ILE A 231 12.56 -1.50 4.07
CA ILE A 231 13.99 -1.33 4.37
C ILE A 231 14.43 -2.16 5.58
#